data_AF-A0A531MH31-F1
#
_entry.id   AF-A0A531MH31-F1
#
_cell.length_a   1.000
_cell.length_b   1.000
_cell.length_c   1.000
_cell.angle_alpha   90.00
_cell.angle_beta   90.00
_cell.angle_gamma   90.00
#
_symmetry.space_group_name_H-M   'P 1'
#
loop_
_entity.id
_entity.type
_entity.pdbx_description
1 polymer ?
#
loop_
_entity_poly.entity_id
_entity_poly.type
_entity_poly.pdbx_seq_one_letter_code
_entity_poly.pdbx_strand_id
1 'polypeptide(L)'
;NYRTLLGHFRHELGHYYWDRLIRDDPQRLAAFRALFGDERAGYEQALTAYYANGAAPDWQQGHISAYATSHPWEDWAETFAHYLHITDTLEMVHALNFPLGRLETVEANELPRGDTGGGLQAAPSEPANTPEPFDRILARWLVLSEASNSINRCMGLPDLYPFVISDVTAQKLAFVHDLVTDLPKGAGTNRELARAL
;
A
#
# COMPACT_ATOMS: atom_id res chain seq x y z
N ASN A 1 -10.48 -1.78 -14.16
CA ASN A 1 -9.24 -2.53 -14.41
C ASN A 1 -8.09 -1.66 -13.88
N TYR A 2 -7.54 -2.02 -12.72
CA TYR A 2 -6.56 -1.21 -11.98
C TYR A 2 -5.10 -1.43 -12.46
N ARG A 3 -4.93 -1.86 -13.72
CA ARG A 3 -3.61 -2.11 -14.31
C ARG A 3 -3.08 -0.84 -14.97
N THR A 4 -2.81 0.18 -14.17
CA THR A 4 -2.06 1.36 -14.61
C THR A 4 -0.58 1.00 -14.70
N LEU A 5 0.19 1.77 -15.48
CA LEU A 5 1.65 1.59 -15.53
C LEU A 5 2.28 1.75 -14.13
N LEU A 6 1.77 2.69 -13.34
CA LEU A 6 2.22 2.91 -11.96
C LEU A 6 1.91 1.71 -11.05
N GLY A 7 0.71 1.11 -11.19
CA GLY A 7 0.35 -0.08 -10.45
C GLY A 7 1.25 -1.27 -10.76
N HIS A 8 1.52 -1.51 -12.05
CA HIS A 8 2.43 -2.57 -12.47
C HIS A 8 3.87 -2.32 -11.98
N PHE A 9 4.37 -1.09 -12.07
CA PHE A 9 5.70 -0.77 -11.55
C PHE A 9 5.82 -1.01 -10.04
N ARG A 10 4.79 -0.66 -9.26
CA ARG A 10 4.74 -0.95 -7.81
C ARG A 10 4.75 -2.45 -7.51
N HIS A 11 4.09 -3.26 -8.34
CA HIS A 11 4.09 -4.72 -8.24
C HIS A 11 5.51 -5.29 -8.48
N GLU A 12 6.19 -4.86 -9.54
CA GLU A 12 7.57 -5.29 -9.83
C GLU A 12 8.56 -4.86 -8.73
N LEU A 13 8.35 -3.67 -8.13
CA LEU A 13 9.10 -3.27 -6.93
C LEU A 13 8.87 -4.26 -5.78
N GLY A 14 7.64 -4.74 -5.60
CA GLY A 14 7.31 -5.76 -4.62
C GLY A 14 8.19 -7.00 -4.75
N HIS A 15 8.30 -7.58 -5.95
CA HIS A 15 9.20 -8.71 -6.19
C HIS A 15 10.65 -8.39 -5.86
N TYR A 16 11.16 -7.24 -6.31
CA TYR A 16 12.51 -6.82 -6.00
C TYR A 16 12.75 -6.70 -4.48
N TYR A 17 11.81 -6.13 -3.72
CA TYR A 17 11.94 -6.01 -2.27
C TYR A 17 11.78 -7.34 -1.54
N TRP A 18 11.07 -8.32 -2.10
CA TRP A 18 11.06 -9.69 -1.55
C TRP A 18 12.48 -10.28 -1.51
N ASP A 19 13.19 -10.19 -2.64
CA ASP A 19 14.56 -10.67 -2.76
C ASP A 19 15.52 -9.98 -1.79
N ARG A 20 15.30 -8.68 -1.52
CA ARG A 20 16.18 -7.87 -0.66
C ARG A 20 15.88 -7.98 0.82
N LEU A 21 14.60 -8.13 1.17
CA LEU A 21 14.16 -8.04 2.57
C LEU A 21 13.91 -9.41 3.19
N ILE A 22 13.54 -10.42 2.40
CA ILE A 22 12.98 -11.67 2.91
C ILE A 22 13.86 -12.88 2.54
N ARG A 23 14.23 -13.04 1.27
CA ARG A 23 14.82 -14.29 0.73
C ARG A 23 15.97 -14.87 1.57
N ASP A 24 16.90 -14.00 1.96
CA ASP A 24 18.17 -14.40 2.58
C ASP A 24 18.15 -14.28 4.12
N ASP A 25 16.99 -13.96 4.73
CA ASP A 25 16.79 -13.90 6.19
C ASP A 25 15.83 -15.03 6.65
N PRO A 26 16.32 -16.04 7.39
CA PRO A 26 15.50 -17.18 7.81
C PRO A 26 14.31 -16.81 8.71
N GLN A 27 14.42 -15.77 9.54
CA GLN A 27 13.33 -15.34 10.42
C GLN A 27 12.24 -14.65 9.63
N ARG A 28 12.64 -13.74 8.73
CA ARG A 28 11.69 -13.03 7.84
C ARG A 28 11.03 -13.98 6.85
N LEU A 29 11.77 -14.95 6.31
CA LEU A 29 11.21 -15.98 5.44
C LEU A 29 10.19 -16.88 6.18
N ALA A 30 10.45 -17.22 7.45
CA ALA A 30 9.49 -17.97 8.25
C ALA A 30 8.21 -17.15 8.53
N ALA A 31 8.35 -15.87 8.88
CA ALA A 31 7.21 -14.97 9.09
C ALA A 31 6.41 -14.76 7.79
N PHE A 32 7.10 -14.58 6.66
CA PHE A 32 6.51 -14.50 5.34
C PHE A 32 5.63 -15.73 5.04
N ARG A 33 6.17 -16.94 5.23
CA ARG A 33 5.43 -18.18 4.98
C ARG A 33 4.22 -18.36 5.87
N ALA A 34 4.29 -17.87 7.11
CA ALA A 34 3.15 -17.91 8.03
C ALA A 34 1.98 -17.02 7.56
N LEU A 35 2.26 -15.93 6.84
CA LEU A 35 1.26 -14.95 6.38
C LEU A 35 0.80 -15.17 4.94
N PHE A 36 1.73 -15.47 4.02
CA PHE A 36 1.49 -15.53 2.57
C PHE A 36 1.43 -16.96 2.02
N GLY A 37 1.86 -17.96 2.81
CA GLY A 37 1.96 -19.36 2.38
C GLY A 37 3.34 -19.74 1.85
N ASP A 38 3.48 -20.99 1.41
CA ASP A 38 4.76 -21.57 0.98
C ASP A 38 5.07 -21.23 -0.49
N GLU A 39 6.04 -20.35 -0.71
CA GLU A 39 6.47 -19.88 -2.02
C GLU A 39 7.22 -20.92 -2.86
N ARG A 40 7.56 -22.09 -2.28
CA ARG A 40 8.25 -23.17 -3.00
C ARG A 40 7.33 -23.94 -3.94
N ALA A 41 6.03 -23.66 -3.91
CA ALA A 41 5.10 -24.18 -4.91
C ALA A 41 5.61 -23.86 -6.32
N GLY A 42 5.37 -24.76 -7.28
CA GLY A 42 5.82 -24.55 -8.66
C GLY A 42 5.12 -23.35 -9.28
N TYR A 43 5.82 -22.23 -9.43
CA TYR A 43 5.27 -20.96 -9.91
C TYR A 43 4.43 -21.09 -11.18
N GLU A 44 5.00 -21.66 -12.25
CA GLU A 44 4.31 -21.86 -13.53
C GLU A 44 3.04 -22.73 -13.41
N GLN A 45 3.09 -23.75 -12.55
CA GLN A 45 1.95 -24.64 -12.33
C GLN A 45 0.84 -23.92 -11.55
N ALA A 46 1.21 -23.10 -10.56
CA ALA A 46 0.28 -22.29 -9.79
C ALA A 46 -0.44 -21.25 -10.67
N LEU A 47 0.30 -20.55 -11.54
CA LEU A 47 -0.28 -19.63 -12.51
C LEU A 47 -1.20 -20.34 -13.51
N THR A 48 -0.78 -21.51 -14.02
CA THR A 48 -1.62 -22.31 -14.93
C THR A 48 -2.93 -22.70 -14.25
N ALA A 49 -2.88 -23.15 -12.99
CA ALA A 49 -4.06 -23.50 -12.22
C ALA A 49 -4.96 -22.28 -11.96
N TYR A 50 -4.38 -21.11 -11.66
CA TYR A 50 -5.12 -19.88 -11.49
C TYR A 50 -5.83 -19.43 -12.78
N TYR A 51 -5.15 -19.46 -13.94
CA TYR A 51 -5.79 -19.07 -15.20
C TYR A 51 -6.88 -20.05 -15.65
N ALA A 52 -6.78 -21.33 -15.24
CA ALA A 52 -7.81 -22.32 -15.52
C ALA A 52 -9.06 -22.17 -14.62
N ASN A 53 -8.88 -21.84 -13.34
CA ASN A 53 -9.96 -21.91 -12.34
C ASN A 53 -10.40 -20.55 -11.77
N GLY A 54 -9.56 -19.53 -11.89
CA GLY A 54 -9.72 -18.23 -11.23
C GLY A 54 -9.50 -18.28 -9.72
N ALA A 55 -9.76 -17.16 -9.06
CA ALA A 55 -9.77 -17.06 -7.60
C ALA A 55 -11.06 -17.70 -7.02
N ALA A 56 -10.95 -18.28 -5.82
CA ALA A 56 -12.11 -18.76 -5.07
C ALA A 56 -13.09 -17.60 -4.76
N PRO A 57 -14.41 -17.81 -4.70
CA PRO A 57 -15.40 -16.73 -4.55
C PRO A 57 -15.22 -15.81 -3.33
N ASP A 58 -14.54 -16.29 -2.30
CA ASP A 58 -14.29 -15.62 -1.02
C ASP A 58 -12.85 -15.11 -0.87
N TRP A 59 -12.10 -14.98 -1.97
CA TRP A 59 -10.70 -14.56 -1.97
C TRP A 59 -10.45 -13.24 -1.22
N GLN A 60 -11.42 -12.32 -1.21
CA GLN A 60 -11.34 -11.02 -0.53
C GLN A 60 -11.12 -11.15 0.99
N GLN A 61 -11.42 -12.30 1.58
CA GLN A 61 -11.18 -12.54 3.00
C GLN A 61 -9.68 -12.67 3.32
N GLY A 62 -8.85 -13.03 2.34
CA GLY A 62 -7.42 -13.28 2.56
C GLY A 62 -6.47 -12.49 1.67
N HIS A 63 -6.95 -11.91 0.57
CA HIS A 63 -6.11 -11.33 -0.47
C HIS A 63 -6.61 -9.97 -0.93
N ILE A 64 -5.68 -9.08 -1.28
CA ILE A 64 -6.01 -7.73 -1.74
C ILE A 64 -6.56 -7.72 -3.17
N SER A 65 -6.20 -8.71 -3.98
CA SER A 65 -6.70 -8.88 -5.34
C SER A 65 -6.98 -10.36 -5.64
N ALA A 66 -7.81 -10.63 -6.65
CA ALA A 66 -7.99 -11.99 -7.13
C ALA A 66 -6.67 -12.60 -7.63
N TYR A 67 -5.79 -11.80 -8.24
CA TYR A 67 -4.52 -12.29 -8.78
C TYR A 67 -3.53 -12.67 -7.67
N ALA A 68 -3.59 -12.01 -6.51
CA ALA A 68 -2.83 -12.39 -5.34
C ALA A 68 -3.08 -13.84 -4.87
N THR A 69 -4.21 -14.47 -5.23
CA THR A 69 -4.43 -15.89 -4.90
C THR A 69 -3.60 -16.85 -5.76
N SER A 70 -2.93 -16.36 -6.81
CA SER A 70 -2.28 -17.21 -7.81
C SER A 70 -0.98 -17.85 -7.31
N HIS A 71 -0.23 -17.15 -6.46
CA HIS A 71 1.00 -17.64 -5.85
C HIS A 71 1.40 -16.77 -4.65
N PRO A 72 2.06 -17.31 -3.60
CA PRO A 72 2.53 -16.49 -2.46
C PRO A 72 3.43 -15.30 -2.85
N TRP A 73 4.24 -15.42 -3.91
CA TRP A 73 5.00 -14.28 -4.45
C TRP A 73 4.13 -13.19 -5.08
N GLU A 74 3.02 -13.57 -5.71
CA GLU A 74 2.07 -12.62 -6.29
C GLU A 74 1.26 -11.94 -5.19
N ASP A 75 0.87 -12.69 -4.16
CA ASP A 75 0.23 -12.15 -2.96
C ASP A 75 1.10 -11.09 -2.26
N TRP A 76 2.40 -11.37 -2.14
CA TRP A 76 3.38 -10.40 -1.67
C TRP A 76 3.44 -9.16 -2.56
N ALA A 77 3.65 -9.34 -3.87
CA ALA A 77 3.87 -8.23 -4.79
C ALA A 77 2.63 -7.32 -4.89
N GLU A 78 1.43 -7.91 -4.92
CA GLU A 78 0.17 -7.17 -4.89
C GLU A 78 -0.02 -6.45 -3.54
N THR A 79 0.28 -7.09 -2.41
CA THR A 79 0.21 -6.45 -1.09
C THR A 79 1.19 -5.28 -0.98
N PHE A 80 2.43 -5.46 -1.44
CA PHE A 80 3.47 -4.43 -1.43
C PHE A 80 3.08 -3.25 -2.34
N ALA A 81 2.57 -3.54 -3.53
CA ALA A 81 2.08 -2.51 -4.44
C ALA A 81 0.94 -1.70 -3.82
N HIS A 82 0.07 -2.39 -3.10
CA HIS A 82 -1.07 -1.78 -2.42
C HIS A 82 -0.66 -0.95 -1.21
N TYR A 83 0.35 -1.40 -0.46
CA TYR A 83 0.97 -0.62 0.60
C TYR A 83 1.48 0.72 0.05
N LEU A 84 2.25 0.71 -1.05
CA LEU A 84 2.72 1.95 -1.71
C LEU A 84 1.56 2.81 -2.21
N HIS A 85 0.51 2.21 -2.76
CA HIS A 85 -0.68 2.93 -3.17
C HIS A 85 -1.30 3.71 -1.99
N ILE A 86 -1.44 3.08 -0.83
CA ILE A 86 -1.99 3.70 0.38
C ILE A 86 -1.08 4.82 0.87
N THR A 87 0.21 4.53 1.08
CA THR A 87 1.15 5.50 1.67
C THR A 87 1.35 6.72 0.79
N ASP A 88 1.55 6.53 -0.52
CA ASP A 88 1.78 7.63 -1.46
C ASP A 88 0.54 8.52 -1.59
N THR A 89 -0.66 7.92 -1.55
CA THR A 89 -1.91 8.69 -1.62
C THR A 89 -2.12 9.50 -0.34
N LEU A 90 -1.85 8.91 0.82
CA LEU A 90 -1.93 9.62 2.10
C LEU A 90 -0.87 10.73 2.22
N GLU A 91 0.33 10.52 1.67
CA GLU A 91 1.36 11.57 1.57
C GLU A 91 0.85 12.75 0.75
N MET A 92 0.18 12.50 -0.38
CA MET A 92 -0.41 13.56 -1.18
C MET A 92 -1.53 14.31 -0.44
N VAL A 93 -2.39 13.58 0.29
CA VAL A 93 -3.44 14.19 1.12
C VAL A 93 -2.84 15.08 2.21
N HIS A 94 -1.75 14.64 2.83
CA HIS A 94 -1.00 15.43 3.79
C HIS A 94 -0.40 16.70 3.15
N ALA A 95 0.24 16.57 1.98
CA ALA A 95 0.82 17.69 1.24
C ALA A 95 -0.21 18.76 0.84
N LEU A 96 -1.47 18.34 0.61
CA LEU A 96 -2.59 19.22 0.31
C LEU A 96 -3.28 19.80 1.56
N ASN A 97 -2.82 19.48 2.77
CA ASN A 97 -3.44 19.85 4.04
C ASN A 97 -4.91 19.42 4.18
N PHE A 98 -5.29 18.29 3.60
CA PHE A 98 -6.63 17.75 3.79
C PHE A 98 -6.76 17.16 5.20
N PRO A 99 -7.61 17.73 6.09
CA PRO A 99 -7.77 17.22 7.45
C PRO A 99 -8.66 15.97 7.43
N LEU A 100 -8.05 14.78 7.41
CA LEU A 100 -8.80 13.51 7.44
C LEU A 100 -9.55 13.26 8.77
N GLY A 101 -9.12 13.88 9.87
CA GLY A 101 -9.77 13.78 11.19
C GLY A 101 -11.08 14.56 11.34
N ARG A 102 -11.61 15.15 10.25
CA ARG A 102 -12.80 16.03 10.26
C ARG A 102 -13.88 15.58 9.27
N LEU A 103 -13.84 14.32 8.81
CA LEU A 103 -14.82 13.77 7.88
C LEU A 103 -16.11 13.26 8.56
N GLU A 104 -16.13 13.21 9.89
CA GLU A 104 -17.36 13.18 10.68
C GLU A 104 -17.52 14.56 11.33
N THR A 105 -18.67 15.20 11.10
CA THR A 105 -19.14 16.46 11.72
C THR A 105 -18.36 17.75 11.41
N VAL A 106 -18.50 18.28 10.19
CA VAL A 106 -18.34 19.74 9.99
C VAL A 106 -19.69 20.41 10.19
N GLU A 107 -19.93 20.93 11.39
CA GLU A 107 -20.91 22.01 11.59
C GLU A 107 -20.54 23.15 10.64
N ALA A 108 -21.55 23.72 9.97
CA ALA A 108 -21.43 24.61 8.79
C ALA A 108 -20.64 25.92 8.99
N ASN A 109 -19.96 26.10 10.13
CA ASN A 109 -19.19 27.29 10.48
C ASN A 109 -17.69 27.07 10.75
N GLU A 110 -17.17 25.85 10.57
CA GLU A 110 -15.73 25.54 10.74
C GLU A 110 -14.99 25.15 9.45
N LEU A 111 -15.48 25.56 8.28
CA LEU A 111 -14.66 25.56 7.07
C LEU A 111 -13.62 26.68 7.18
N PRO A 112 -12.29 26.40 7.12
CA PRO A 112 -11.32 27.46 6.91
C PRO A 112 -11.70 28.19 5.62
N ARG A 113 -12.11 29.44 5.74
CA ARG A 113 -12.17 30.34 4.58
C ARG A 113 -10.74 30.65 4.18
N GLY A 114 -10.20 29.85 3.27
CA GLY A 114 -8.83 30.00 2.79
C GLY A 114 -8.69 29.37 1.43
N ASP A 115 -9.00 30.18 0.40
CA ASP A 115 -8.28 30.25 -0.87
C ASP A 115 -7.83 28.92 -1.51
N THR A 116 -8.43 28.59 -2.66
CA THR A 116 -7.95 27.61 -3.64
C THR A 116 -6.59 27.99 -4.27
N GLY A 117 -5.69 28.61 -3.51
CA GLY A 117 -4.43 29.22 -3.91
C GLY A 117 -3.38 29.25 -2.79
N GLY A 118 -3.59 28.52 -1.68
CA GLY A 118 -2.57 28.31 -0.65
C GLY A 118 -1.38 27.55 -1.24
N GLY A 119 -0.20 28.20 -1.28
CA GLY A 119 1.01 27.64 -1.86
C GLY A 119 1.34 26.24 -1.34
N LEU A 120 1.86 25.39 -2.24
CA LEU A 120 2.37 24.05 -1.90
C LEU A 120 3.24 24.16 -0.64
N GLN A 121 2.83 23.50 0.45
CA GLN A 121 3.72 23.38 1.61
C GLN A 121 4.95 22.57 1.19
N ALA A 122 6.10 22.90 1.79
CA ALA A 122 7.30 22.11 1.61
C ALA A 122 6.99 20.63 1.93
N ALA A 123 7.59 19.72 1.17
CA ALA A 123 7.48 18.28 1.41
C ALA A 123 7.64 17.98 2.91
N PRO A 124 6.87 17.04 3.47
CA PRO A 124 6.90 16.74 4.90
C PRO A 124 8.34 16.66 5.40
N SER A 125 8.65 17.46 6.43
CA SER A 125 9.94 17.44 7.09
C SER A 125 10.29 16.01 7.50
N GLU A 126 11.59 15.67 7.52
CA GLU A 126 12.09 14.32 7.82
C GLU A 126 11.22 13.62 8.86
N PRO A 127 10.74 12.39 8.58
CA PRO A 127 9.79 11.72 9.45
C PRO A 127 10.35 11.65 10.87
N ALA A 128 9.45 11.85 11.85
CA ALA A 128 9.76 11.72 13.27
C ALA A 128 10.63 10.48 13.54
N ASN A 129 11.48 10.55 14.58
CA ASN A 129 12.47 9.52 14.91
C ASN A 129 11.89 8.10 15.11
N THR A 130 10.56 7.93 15.16
CA THR A 130 9.87 6.66 15.28
C THR A 130 8.84 6.55 14.14
N PRO A 131 8.89 5.49 13.31
CA PRO A 131 7.84 5.19 12.34
C PRO A 131 6.46 5.11 12.99
N GLU A 132 5.44 5.68 12.35
CA GLU A 132 4.05 5.57 12.82
C GLU A 132 3.53 4.15 12.58
N PRO A 133 2.86 3.50 13.55
CA PRO A 133 2.36 2.14 13.37
C PRO A 133 1.31 2.07 12.25
N PHE A 134 1.28 0.94 11.54
CA PHE A 134 0.48 0.79 10.32
C PHE A 134 -1.04 0.86 10.57
N ASP A 135 -1.52 0.50 11.76
CA ASP A 135 -2.94 0.59 12.14
C ASP A 135 -3.49 2.02 12.00
N ARG A 136 -2.68 3.03 12.38
CA ARG A 136 -3.04 4.44 12.24
C ARG A 136 -3.03 4.90 10.78
N ILE A 137 -2.07 4.39 9.99
CA ILE A 137 -2.02 4.64 8.54
C ILE A 137 -3.28 4.07 7.89
N LEU A 138 -3.62 2.82 8.19
CA LEU A 138 -4.78 2.12 7.67
C LEU A 138 -6.09 2.80 8.07
N ALA A 139 -6.23 3.25 9.32
CA ALA A 139 -7.42 3.96 9.77
C ALA A 139 -7.69 5.23 8.92
N ARG A 140 -6.65 6.03 8.65
CA ARG A 140 -6.76 7.21 7.77
C ARG A 140 -7.11 6.82 6.33
N TRP A 141 -6.53 5.73 5.83
CA TRP A 141 -6.83 5.23 4.50
C TRP A 141 -8.29 4.83 4.35
N LEU A 142 -8.83 4.08 5.30
CA LEU A 142 -10.22 3.60 5.25
C LEU A 142 -11.20 4.77 5.18
N VAL A 143 -11.01 5.81 6.00
CA VAL A 143 -11.82 7.04 5.97
C VAL A 143 -11.74 7.72 4.58
N LEU A 144 -10.54 7.89 4.04
CA LEU A 144 -10.34 8.52 2.74
C LEU A 144 -10.97 7.70 1.60
N SER A 145 -10.79 6.38 1.60
CA SER A 145 -11.32 5.50 0.57
C SER A 145 -12.84 5.47 0.58
N GLU A 146 -13.47 5.46 1.76
CA GLU A 146 -14.93 5.47 1.88
C GLU A 146 -15.52 6.82 1.45
N ALA A 147 -14.89 7.92 1.85
CA ALA A 147 -15.29 9.25 1.41
C ALA A 147 -15.21 9.36 -0.13
N SER A 148 -14.11 8.88 -0.72
CA SER A 148 -13.89 8.88 -2.16
C SER A 148 -14.93 8.02 -2.91
N ASN A 149 -15.21 6.81 -2.40
CA ASN A 149 -16.22 5.92 -2.96
C ASN A 149 -17.62 6.53 -2.85
N SER A 150 -17.98 7.11 -1.70
CA SER A 150 -19.25 7.78 -1.49
C SER A 150 -19.45 8.96 -2.45
N ILE A 151 -18.42 9.80 -2.66
CA ILE A 151 -18.46 10.90 -3.64
C ILE A 151 -18.72 10.35 -5.05
N ASN A 152 -17.99 9.30 -5.46
CA ASN A 152 -18.20 8.67 -6.76
C ASN A 152 -19.64 8.15 -6.94
N ARG A 153 -20.18 7.45 -5.94
CA ARG A 153 -21.56 6.94 -5.98
C ARG A 153 -22.59 8.07 -6.07
N CYS A 154 -22.39 9.18 -5.36
CA CYS A 154 -23.23 10.38 -5.48
C CYS A 154 -23.24 10.97 -6.90
N MET A 155 -22.14 10.82 -7.65
CA MET A 155 -22.03 11.23 -9.04
C MET A 155 -22.52 10.16 -10.04
N GLY A 156 -23.04 9.03 -9.56
CA GLY A 156 -23.46 7.90 -10.40
C GLY A 156 -22.29 7.13 -11.02
N LEU A 157 -21.09 7.29 -10.47
CA LEU A 157 -19.87 6.58 -10.89
C LEU A 157 -19.61 5.37 -9.98
N PRO A 158 -18.92 4.33 -10.48
CA PRO A 158 -18.50 3.20 -9.64
C PRO A 158 -17.49 3.65 -8.58
N ASP A 159 -17.34 2.83 -7.54
CA ASP A 159 -16.34 3.05 -6.49
C ASP A 159 -14.95 3.30 -7.08
N LEU A 160 -14.28 4.35 -6.59
CA LEU A 160 -12.92 4.70 -7.01
C LEU A 160 -11.91 3.65 -6.53
N TYR A 161 -12.16 3.12 -5.34
CA TYR A 161 -11.37 2.14 -4.64
C TYR A 161 -12.26 0.93 -4.29
N PRO A 162 -12.42 -0.04 -5.21
CA PRO A 162 -13.30 -1.19 -5.02
C PRO A 162 -12.58 -2.39 -4.36
N PHE A 163 -11.60 -2.12 -3.49
CA PHE A 163 -10.81 -3.17 -2.81
C PHE A 163 -11.31 -3.39 -1.39
N VAL A 164 -11.27 -4.64 -0.94
CA VAL A 164 -11.61 -5.03 0.43
C VAL A 164 -10.31 -5.31 1.19
N ILE A 165 -10.10 -4.62 2.31
CA ILE A 165 -9.02 -4.91 3.23
C ILE A 165 -9.61 -5.70 4.41
N SER A 166 -9.46 -7.02 4.38
CA SER A 166 -9.80 -7.88 5.52
C SER A 166 -8.75 -7.78 6.63
N ASP A 167 -9.03 -8.36 7.80
CA ASP A 167 -8.06 -8.44 8.91
C ASP A 167 -6.77 -9.16 8.49
N VAL A 168 -6.87 -10.19 7.65
CA VAL A 168 -5.71 -10.93 7.12
C VAL A 168 -4.89 -10.04 6.18
N THR A 169 -5.56 -9.35 5.26
CA THR A 169 -4.88 -8.42 4.35
C THR A 169 -4.26 -7.24 5.10
N ALA A 170 -4.91 -6.74 6.15
CA ALA A 170 -4.36 -5.71 7.03
C ALA A 170 -3.08 -6.18 7.75
N GLN A 171 -3.04 -7.43 8.23
CA GLN A 171 -1.83 -8.02 8.82
C GLN A 171 -0.69 -8.14 7.81
N LYS A 172 -0.99 -8.54 6.57
CA LYS A 172 0.00 -8.59 5.48
C LYS A 172 0.56 -7.20 5.15
N LEU A 173 -0.30 -6.18 5.09
CA LEU A 173 0.12 -4.79 4.88
C LEU A 173 0.97 -4.26 6.05
N ALA A 174 0.61 -4.59 7.30
CA ALA A 174 1.42 -4.25 8.47
C ALA A 174 2.80 -4.91 8.42
N PHE A 175 2.87 -6.19 8.02
CA PHE A 175 4.13 -6.89 7.84
C PHE A 175 5.02 -6.22 6.78
N VAL A 176 4.45 -5.76 5.66
CA VAL A 176 5.19 -4.95 4.67
C VAL A 176 5.72 -3.66 5.29
N HIS A 177 4.87 -2.95 6.04
CA HIS A 177 5.24 -1.71 6.71
C HIS A 177 6.44 -1.90 7.64
N ASP A 178 6.37 -2.87 8.55
CA ASP A 178 7.42 -3.17 9.52
C ASP A 178 8.75 -3.46 8.81
N LEU A 179 8.74 -4.29 7.75
CA LEU A 179 9.94 -4.61 6.97
C LEU A 179 10.57 -3.38 6.30
N VAL A 180 9.76 -2.43 5.84
CA VAL A 180 10.25 -1.20 5.18
C VAL A 180 10.78 -0.20 6.20
N THR A 181 10.17 -0.13 7.39
CA THR A 181 10.54 0.83 8.44
C THR A 181 11.64 0.37 9.38
N ASP A 182 11.81 -0.95 9.56
CA ASP A 182 12.86 -1.56 10.39
C ASP A 182 14.24 -1.54 9.72
N LEU A 183 14.36 -1.03 8.49
CA LEU A 183 15.64 -0.87 7.83
C LEU A 183 16.48 0.16 8.59
N PRO A 184 17.67 -0.20 9.11
CA PRO A 184 18.55 0.77 9.73
C PRO A 184 18.84 1.86 8.68
N LYS A 185 18.56 3.12 9.02
CA LYS A 185 18.99 4.27 8.22
C LYS A 185 20.52 4.22 8.15
N GLY A 186 21.05 3.60 7.10
CA GLY A 186 22.49 3.53 6.89
C GLY A 186 23.06 4.95 6.90
N ALA A 187 24.08 5.18 7.72
CA ALA A 187 24.87 6.40 7.62
C ALA A 187 25.56 6.41 6.25
N GLY A 188 24.99 7.15 5.30
CA GLY A 188 25.59 7.39 3.99
C GLY A 188 24.84 6.73 2.85
N THR A 189 23.98 7.51 2.18
CA THR A 189 23.85 7.33 0.73
C THR A 189 25.14 7.88 0.12
N ASN A 190 25.89 7.01 -0.58
CA ASN A 190 26.87 7.46 -1.58
C ASN A 190 26.11 8.24 -2.65
N ARG A 191 25.89 9.54 -2.42
CA ARG A 191 25.85 10.50 -3.52
C ARG A 191 27.27 10.53 -4.06
N GLU A 192 27.59 9.67 -5.03
CA GLU A 192 28.65 10.00 -5.96
C GLU A 192 28.27 11.37 -6.54
N LEU A 193 28.94 12.41 -6.04
CA LEU A 193 29.01 13.69 -6.73
C LEU A 193 29.57 13.36 -8.11
N ALA A 194 28.69 13.32 -9.11
CA ALA A 194 29.08 13.32 -10.50
C ALA A 194 30.03 14.52 -10.69
N ARG A 195 31.33 14.22 -10.75
CA ARG A 195 32.32 15.22 -11.15
C ARG A 195 32.06 15.45 -12.62
N ALA A 196 31.51 16.62 -12.94
CA ALA A 196 31.45 17.12 -14.29
C ALA A 196 32.88 17.08 -14.88
N LEU A 197 33.03 16.40 -16.01
CA LEU A 197 34.12 16.61 -16.96
C LEU A 197 33.74 17.75 -17.89
#